data_AF-A0A7I0NT33-F1
#
_entry.id   AF-A0A7I0NT33-F1
#
_cell.length_a   1.000
_cell.length_b   1.000
_cell.length_c   1.000
_cell.angle_alpha   90.00
_cell.angle_beta   90.00
_cell.angle_gamma   90.00
#
_symmetry.space_group_name_H-M   'P 1'
#
loop_
_entity.id
_entity.type
_entity.pdbx_description
1 polymer ?
#
loop_
_entity_poly.entity_id
_entity_poly.type
_entity_poly.pdbx_seq_one_letter_code
_entity_poly.pdbx_strand_id
1 'polypeptide(L)'
;MREISREGEEKVHGVRAVRYRGILDHRTVTLRMAPDVRTKTDQARDILGSDLPVFADAWVDDRGRLVQTRMSVNLSGAQVTLTMALSDIGERVSVTVPKAADTIPVNEVSGILNG
;
A
#
# COMPACT_ATOMS: atom_id res chain seq x y z
N MET A 1 -11.73 3.53 -0.98
CA MET A 1 -11.90 2.85 -2.28
C MET A 1 -13.25 3.21 -2.85
N ARG A 2 -13.34 3.30 -4.18
CA ARG A 2 -14.57 3.48 -4.95
C ARG A 2 -14.75 2.30 -5.89
N GLU A 3 -15.96 2.12 -6.43
CA GLU A 3 -16.30 1.05 -7.39
C GLU A 3 -15.91 -0.33 -6.85
N ILE A 4 -16.30 -0.61 -5.61
CA ILE A 4 -15.88 -1.80 -4.90
C ILE A 4 -16.68 -3.00 -5.38
N SER A 5 -16.00 -4.06 -5.80
CA SER A 5 -16.57 -5.35 -6.17
C SER A 5 -16.03 -6.47 -5.28
N ARG A 6 -16.88 -7.44 -4.97
CA ARG A 6 -16.48 -8.69 -4.29
C ARG A 6 -16.13 -9.71 -5.35
N GLU A 7 -14.87 -10.12 -5.42
CA GLU A 7 -14.35 -10.99 -6.49
C GLU A 7 -14.49 -12.47 -6.17
N GLY A 8 -14.53 -12.83 -4.88
CA GLY A 8 -14.65 -14.21 -4.45
C GLY A 8 -13.87 -14.50 -3.18
N GLU A 9 -13.85 -15.76 -2.78
CA GLU A 9 -13.10 -16.23 -1.63
C GLU A 9 -11.92 -17.09 -2.10
N GLU A 10 -10.76 -16.88 -1.51
CA GLU A 10 -9.55 -17.63 -1.81
C GLU A 10 -8.66 -17.80 -0.57
N LYS A 11 -7.68 -18.70 -0.66
CA LYS A 11 -6.74 -18.96 0.43
C LYS A 11 -5.45 -18.20 0.15
N VAL A 12 -5.14 -17.22 0.99
CA VAL A 12 -3.93 -16.37 0.89
C VAL A 12 -3.10 -16.56 2.15
N HIS A 13 -1.83 -16.91 1.99
CA HIS A 13 -0.93 -17.22 3.12
C HIS A 13 -1.52 -18.25 4.10
N GLY A 14 -2.29 -19.22 3.59
CA GLY A 14 -2.97 -20.22 4.41
C GLY A 14 -4.27 -19.76 5.08
N VAL A 15 -4.62 -18.47 5.00
CA VAL A 15 -5.84 -17.88 5.58
C VAL A 15 -6.93 -17.78 4.51
N ARG A 16 -8.14 -18.21 4.83
CA ARG A 16 -9.32 -18.04 3.97
C ARG A 16 -9.75 -16.57 4.02
N ALA A 17 -9.80 -15.91 2.87
CA ALA A 17 -10.10 -14.49 2.78
C ALA A 17 -10.97 -14.19 1.56
N VAL A 18 -11.83 -13.18 1.68
CA VAL A 18 -12.60 -12.63 0.57
C VAL A 18 -11.78 -11.54 -0.11
N ARG A 19 -11.62 -11.63 -1.43
CA ARG A 19 -10.99 -10.59 -2.24
C ARG A 19 -12.03 -9.55 -2.63
N TYR A 20 -11.70 -8.29 -2.34
CA TYR A 20 -12.41 -7.11 -2.85
C TYR A 20 -11.50 -6.35 -3.79
N ARG A 21 -12.05 -5.87 -4.90
CA ARG A 21 -11.36 -5.00 -5.85
C ARG A 21 -12.02 -3.64 -5.90
N GLY A 22 -11.24 -2.60 -6.18
CA GLY A 22 -11.77 -1.26 -6.44
C GLY A 22 -10.66 -0.29 -6.84
N ILE A 23 -10.99 1.00 -6.84
CA ILE A 23 -10.08 2.07 -7.26
C ILE A 23 -9.82 3.00 -6.07
N LEU A 24 -8.55 3.40 -5.89
CA LEU A 24 -8.16 4.39 -4.89
C LEU A 24 -8.23 5.79 -5.48
N ASP A 25 -8.80 6.73 -4.72
CA ASP A 25 -8.69 8.16 -5.04
C ASP A 25 -7.29 8.71 -4.74
N HIS A 26 -6.97 9.83 -5.38
CA HIS A 26 -5.66 10.47 -5.27
C HIS A 26 -5.26 10.81 -3.82
N ARG A 27 -6.23 11.27 -3.01
CA ARG A 27 -5.99 11.58 -1.61
C ARG A 27 -5.52 10.34 -0.86
N THR A 28 -6.16 9.19 -1.08
CA THR A 28 -5.82 7.93 -0.43
C THR A 28 -4.45 7.41 -0.88
N VAL A 29 -4.15 7.46 -2.18
CA VAL A 29 -2.85 7.04 -2.74
C VAL A 29 -1.70 7.82 -2.10
N THR A 30 -1.90 9.11 -1.83
CA THR A 30 -0.84 10.00 -1.34
C THR A 30 -0.68 10.03 0.19
N LEU A 31 -1.55 9.38 0.98
CA LEU A 31 -1.55 9.49 2.46
C LEU A 31 -0.21 9.17 3.13
N ARG A 32 0.58 8.25 2.56
CA ARG A 32 1.84 7.76 3.13
C ARG A 32 3.04 7.96 2.20
N MET A 33 2.99 8.99 1.37
CA MET A 33 4.13 9.37 0.53
C MET A 33 4.93 10.49 1.18
N ALA A 34 6.26 10.36 1.12
CA ALA A 34 7.17 11.46 1.39
C ALA A 34 6.86 12.66 0.47
N PRO A 35 7.18 13.91 0.89
CA PRO A 35 6.80 15.10 0.13
C PRO A 35 7.22 15.08 -1.34
N ASP A 36 8.45 14.65 -1.63
CA ASP A 36 8.98 14.60 -2.99
C ASP A 36 8.24 13.60 -3.89
N VAL A 37 7.86 12.44 -3.34
CA VAL A 37 7.08 11.42 -4.07
C VAL A 37 5.64 11.86 -4.26
N ARG A 38 5.05 12.51 -3.25
CA ARG A 38 3.72 13.11 -3.36
C ARG A 38 3.69 14.15 -4.48
N THR A 39 4.65 15.07 -4.52
CA THR A 39 4.74 16.10 -5.57
C THR A 39 4.85 15.50 -6.96
N LYS A 40 5.67 14.44 -7.15
CA LYS A 40 5.74 13.75 -8.45
C LYS A 40 4.42 13.07 -8.83
N THR A 41 3.70 12.53 -7.86
CA THR A 41 2.38 11.91 -8.06
C THR A 41 1.33 12.97 -8.43
N ASP A 42 1.36 14.14 -7.78
CA ASP A 42 0.51 15.28 -8.12
C ASP A 42 0.76 15.77 -9.55
N GLN A 43 2.03 15.92 -9.94
CA GLN A 43 2.40 16.28 -11.31
C GLN A 43 1.91 15.26 -12.35
N ALA A 44 2.03 13.96 -12.05
CA ALA A 44 1.53 12.91 -12.95
C ALA A 44 0.00 12.98 -13.13
N ARG A 45 -0.73 13.28 -12.05
CA ARG A 45 -2.18 13.52 -12.09
C ARG A 45 -2.53 14.74 -12.95
N ASP A 46 -1.81 15.84 -12.77
CA ASP A 46 -2.06 17.08 -13.52
C ASP A 46 -1.80 16.89 -15.02
N ILE A 47 -0.71 16.19 -15.39
CA ILE A 47 -0.40 15.84 -16.78
C ILE A 47 -1.48 14.94 -17.39
N LEU A 48 -1.99 13.97 -16.61
CA LEU A 48 -3.04 13.06 -17.05
C LEU A 48 -4.41 13.76 -17.16
N GLY A 49 -4.61 14.88 -16.46
CA GLY A 49 -5.89 15.59 -16.38
C GLY A 49 -6.96 14.86 -15.55
N SER A 50 -6.57 13.80 -14.81
CA SER A 50 -7.46 13.00 -13.97
C SER A 50 -6.67 12.26 -12.89
N ASP A 51 -7.36 11.75 -11.87
CA ASP A 51 -6.77 10.89 -10.85
C ASP A 51 -6.06 9.67 -11.49
N LEU A 52 -4.92 9.28 -10.94
CA LEU A 52 -4.21 8.09 -11.39
C LEU A 52 -5.09 6.84 -11.16
N PRO A 53 -5.26 5.94 -12.16
CA PRO A 53 -6.12 4.77 -12.04
C PRO A 53 -5.43 3.66 -11.23
N VAL A 54 -5.31 3.88 -9.91
CA VAL A 54 -4.70 2.91 -9.00
C VAL A 54 -5.76 1.88 -8.60
N PHE A 55 -5.64 0.68 -9.19
CA PHE A 55 -6.45 -0.47 -8.81
C PHE A 55 -5.92 -1.06 -7.52
N ALA A 56 -6.81 -1.35 -6.58
CA ALA A 56 -6.50 -2.01 -5.33
C ALA A 56 -7.33 -3.27 -5.15
N ASP A 57 -6.65 -4.34 -4.78
CA ASP A 57 -7.22 -5.56 -4.23
C ASP A 57 -6.95 -5.63 -2.73
N ALA A 58 -7.95 -6.02 -1.96
CA ALA A 58 -7.87 -6.23 -0.52
C ALA A 58 -8.42 -7.61 -0.17
N TRP A 59 -7.65 -8.39 0.57
CA TRP A 59 -8.04 -9.70 1.09
C TRP A 59 -8.42 -9.57 2.56
N VAL A 60 -9.68 -9.84 2.88
CA VAL A 60 -10.25 -9.69 4.21
C VAL A 60 -10.64 -11.05 4.78
N ASP A 61 -10.14 -11.41 5.96
CA ASP A 61 -10.48 -12.66 6.64
C ASP A 61 -11.89 -12.61 7.28
N ASP A 62 -12.32 -13.74 7.84
CA ASP A 62 -13.62 -13.91 8.51
C ASP A 62 -13.79 -13.01 9.76
N ARG A 63 -12.68 -12.50 10.31
CA ARG A 63 -12.65 -11.56 11.43
C ARG A 63 -12.64 -10.10 10.97
N GLY A 64 -12.70 -9.84 9.67
CA GLY A 64 -12.65 -8.49 9.11
C GLY A 64 -11.25 -7.88 9.05
N ARG A 65 -10.19 -8.67 9.17
CA ARG A 65 -8.80 -8.20 9.14
C ARG A 65 -8.22 -8.28 7.73
N LEU A 66 -7.39 -7.32 7.36
CA LEU A 66 -6.61 -7.40 6.12
C LEU A 66 -5.52 -8.46 6.25
N VAL A 67 -5.47 -9.37 5.29
CA VAL A 67 -4.44 -10.41 5.15
C VAL A 67 -3.43 -10.03 4.07
N GLN A 68 -3.90 -9.35 3.03
CA GLN A 68 -3.07 -8.84 1.96
C GLN A 68 -3.74 -7.61 1.33
N THR A 69 -2.92 -6.72 0.80
CA THR A 69 -3.34 -5.74 -0.19
C THR A 69 -2.44 -5.84 -1.42
N ARG A 70 -3.00 -5.56 -2.59
CA ARG A 70 -2.25 -5.38 -3.82
C ARG A 70 -2.72 -4.11 -4.49
N MET A 71 -1.80 -3.23 -4.82
CA MET A 71 -2.08 -2.03 -5.60
C MET A 71 -1.32 -2.11 -6.90
N SER A 72 -1.96 -1.73 -7.99
CA SER A 72 -1.32 -1.67 -9.30
C SER A 72 -1.73 -0.41 -10.04
N VAL A 73 -0.76 0.20 -10.70
CA VAL A 73 -0.97 1.30 -11.62
C VAL A 73 -0.15 1.07 -12.88
N ASN A 74 -0.72 1.41 -14.03
CA ASN A 74 -0.03 1.41 -15.31
C ASN A 74 -0.09 2.83 -15.87
N LEU A 75 1.08 3.45 -16.06
CA LEU A 75 1.22 4.81 -16.57
C LEU A 75 2.28 4.82 -17.66
N SER A 76 1.88 5.22 -18.87
CA SER A 76 2.81 5.45 -19.99
C SER A 76 3.79 4.31 -20.25
N GLY A 77 3.33 3.05 -20.13
CA GLY A 77 4.13 1.85 -20.33
C GLY A 77 4.90 1.35 -19.11
N ALA A 78 4.93 2.12 -18.01
CA ALA A 78 5.47 1.67 -16.74
C ALA A 78 4.38 1.02 -15.88
N GLN A 79 4.59 -0.23 -15.48
CA GLN A 79 3.72 -0.94 -14.54
C GLN A 79 4.36 -0.98 -13.16
N VAL A 80 3.64 -0.48 -12.16
CA VAL A 80 4.03 -0.58 -10.76
C VAL A 80 3.02 -1.45 -10.03
N THR A 81 3.52 -2.43 -9.28
CA THR A 81 2.71 -3.26 -8.40
C THR A 81 3.31 -3.26 -7.01
N LEU A 82 2.51 -2.93 -6.01
CA LEU A 82 2.84 -3.09 -4.60
C LEU A 82 1.98 -4.23 -4.05
N THR A 83 2.60 -5.21 -3.39
CA THR A 83 1.87 -6.24 -2.62
C THR A 83 2.34 -6.18 -1.18
N MET A 84 1.42 -6.08 -0.24
CA MET A 84 1.68 -6.07 1.20
C MET A 84 0.91 -7.21 1.85
N ALA A 85 1.63 -8.13 2.49
CA ALA A 85 1.03 -9.17 3.33
C ALA A 85 0.98 -8.68 4.78
N LEU A 86 -0.11 -8.97 5.48
CA LEU A 86 -0.27 -8.61 6.89
C LEU A 86 -0.57 -9.87 7.69
N SER A 87 0.20 -10.10 8.74
CA SER A 87 0.07 -11.21 9.67
C SER A 87 0.26 -10.71 11.10
N ASP A 88 -0.04 -11.57 12.08
CA ASP A 88 0.32 -11.35 13.49
C ASP A 88 -0.19 -10.01 14.05
N ILE A 89 -1.34 -9.57 13.53
CA ILE A 89 -1.94 -8.28 13.86
C ILE A 89 -2.30 -8.26 15.35
N GLY A 90 -1.66 -7.34 16.08
CA GLY A 90 -1.83 -7.18 17.53
C GLY A 90 -0.82 -7.96 18.36
N GLU A 91 0.08 -8.74 17.75
CA GLU A 91 1.17 -9.38 18.49
C GLU A 91 2.23 -8.36 18.95
N ARG A 92 2.80 -8.62 20.13
CA ARG A 92 3.83 -7.77 20.71
C ARG A 92 5.14 -7.96 19.94
N VAL A 93 5.68 -6.88 19.40
CA VAL A 93 7.03 -6.85 18.82
C VAL A 93 8.04 -6.42 19.89
N SER A 94 9.09 -7.23 20.09
CA SER A 94 10.23 -6.87 20.93
C SER A 94 11.36 -6.34 20.06
N VAL A 95 11.84 -5.12 20.34
CA VAL A 95 12.90 -4.45 19.57
C VAL A 95 14.12 -4.25 20.47
N THR A 96 15.31 -4.55 19.96
CA THR A 96 16.58 -4.21 20.60
C THR A 96 17.20 -3.02 19.88
N VAL A 97 17.51 -1.96 20.62
CA VAL A 97 18.15 -0.77 20.04
C VAL A 97 19.61 -1.12 19.68
N PRO A 98 20.05 -0.93 18.43
CA PRO A 98 21.44 -1.15 18.04
C PRO A 98 22.37 -0.18 18.77
N LYS A 99 23.64 -0.55 18.95
CA LYS A 99 24.63 0.34 19.56
C LYS A 99 24.86 1.53 18.63
N ALA A 100 25.12 2.71 19.19
CA ALA A 100 25.34 3.93 18.40
C ALA A 100 26.46 3.79 17.35
N ALA A 101 27.54 3.07 17.69
CA ALA A 101 28.65 2.79 16.77
C ALA A 101 28.25 1.94 15.55
N ASP A 102 27.13 1.23 15.63
CA ASP A 102 26.58 0.38 14.55
C ASP A 102 25.44 1.08 13.79
N THR A 103 25.25 2.39 13.99
CA THR A 103 24.16 3.18 13.38
C THR A 103 24.69 4.36 12.59
N ILE A 104 23.97 4.71 11.52
CA ILE A 104 24.18 5.95 10.74
C ILE A 104 22.90 6.79 10.88
N PRO A 105 23.00 8.09 11.25
CA PRO A 105 21.84 8.97 11.33
C PRO A 105 21.12 9.06 9.97
N VAL A 106 19.80 8.89 10.00
CA VAL A 106 18.95 9.13 8.83
C VAL A 106 18.50 10.58 8.87
N ASN A 107 19.04 11.40 7.96
CA ASN A 107 18.75 12.83 7.90
C ASN A 107 17.53 13.14 7.01
N GLU A 108 17.23 12.27 6.05
CA GLU A 108 16.10 12.40 5.13
C GLU A 108 15.50 11.04 4.83
N VAL A 109 14.17 11.00 4.66
CA VAL A 109 13.42 9.82 4.24
C VAL A 109 12.57 10.20 3.05
N SER A 110 12.69 9.43 1.97
CA SER A 110 11.88 9.55 0.75
C SER A 110 11.14 8.23 0.51
N GLY A 111 10.23 8.21 -0.46
CA GLY A 111 9.51 7.00 -0.86
C GLY A 111 8.10 6.88 -0.27
N ILE A 112 7.62 5.64 -0.24
CA ILE A 112 6.42 5.25 0.50
C ILE A 112 6.84 5.01 1.95
N LEU A 113 6.27 5.78 2.87
CA LEU A 113 6.58 5.76 4.28
C LEU A 113 5.76 4.67 4.97
N ASN A 114 6.45 3.64 5.43
CA ASN A 114 5.85 2.63 6.28
C ASN A 114 5.81 3.16 7.72
N GLY A 115 4.61 3.23 8.30
CA GLY A 115 4.38 3.31 9.75
C GLY A 115 4.96 4.52 10.45
#